data_AF-A0AAW6FYS9-F1
#
_entry.id   AF-A0AAW6FYS9-F1
#
_cell.length_a   1.000
_cell.length_b   1.000
_cell.length_c   1.000
_cell.angle_alpha   90.00
_cell.angle_beta   90.00
_cell.angle_gamma   90.00
#
_symmetry.space_group_name_H-M   'P 1'
#
loop_
_entity.id
_entity.type
_entity.pdbx_description
1 polymer ?
#
loop_
_entity_poly.entity_id
_entity_poly.type
_entity_poly.pdbx_seq_one_letter_code
_entity_poly.pdbx_strand_id
1 'polypeptide(L)'
;MEPYTDAILFTWWLGTEAGNAIADVLTGKYNPSAKLPMTFPRNVGQCPLYYNHKSTGRAWAPNNPWVSGYMDESVLPAYAFGYGLSYTTFDIAAPALIKQQYKSGEYIILTTMVKNTGSYSGKETIQLYLQDVVSSLTRPVLELCGIKQVELAPGEIEEVKFILSTEELGFFNAEKKFVTEPGEFKLFVGNSSDNLKAVSFELIEK
;
A
#
# COMPACT_ATOMS: atom_id res chain seq x y z
N MET A 1 1.63 -22.53 7.65
CA MET A 1 3.06 -22.48 7.98
C MET A 1 3.28 -21.61 9.19
N GLU A 2 2.77 -20.37 9.20
CA GLU A 2 2.88 -19.43 10.34
C GLU A 2 2.62 -20.03 11.73
N PRO A 3 1.58 -20.87 11.98
CA PRO A 3 1.36 -21.40 13.33
C PRO A 3 2.43 -22.36 13.83
N TYR A 4 3.37 -22.76 12.96
CA TYR A 4 4.36 -23.79 13.22
C TYR A 4 5.81 -23.29 13.10
N THR A 5 6.01 -21.98 12.94
CA THR A 5 7.34 -21.38 12.71
C THR A 5 7.48 -20.07 13.47
N ASP A 6 8.62 -19.87 14.14
CA ASP A 6 8.91 -18.61 14.85
C ASP A 6 9.29 -17.46 13.91
N ALA A 7 9.88 -17.78 12.75
CA ALA A 7 10.29 -16.82 11.74
C ALA A 7 10.22 -17.41 10.33
N ILE A 8 9.90 -16.55 9.35
CA ILE A 8 9.90 -16.89 7.92
C ILE A 8 10.68 -15.78 7.19
N LEU A 9 11.76 -16.15 6.50
CA LEU A 9 12.48 -15.27 5.59
C LEU A 9 12.23 -15.75 4.16
N PHE A 10 11.51 -14.95 3.38
CA PHE A 10 11.21 -15.28 1.99
C PHE A 10 12.26 -14.70 1.05
N THR A 11 13.09 -15.56 0.45
CA THR A 11 14.31 -15.15 -0.24
C THR A 11 14.21 -15.14 -1.76
N TRP A 12 13.13 -15.64 -2.37
CA TRP A 12 13.10 -15.89 -3.82
C TRP A 12 14.33 -16.70 -4.29
N TRP A 13 14.83 -16.40 -5.50
CA TRP A 13 16.01 -16.99 -6.12
C TRP A 13 17.05 -15.87 -6.31
N LEU A 14 17.95 -15.68 -5.35
CA LEU A 14 18.84 -14.50 -5.26
C LEU A 14 20.09 -14.55 -6.15
N GLY A 15 20.29 -15.63 -6.91
CA GLY A 15 21.50 -15.83 -7.72
C GLY A 15 22.71 -16.32 -6.93
N THR A 16 23.91 -16.11 -7.46
CA THR A 16 25.16 -16.75 -7.00
C THR A 16 25.51 -16.44 -5.54
N GLU A 17 25.28 -15.20 -5.09
CA GLU A 17 25.65 -14.73 -3.74
C GLU A 17 24.52 -14.91 -2.70
N ALA A 18 23.52 -15.75 -2.99
CA ALA A 18 22.36 -15.96 -2.13
C ALA A 18 22.75 -16.31 -0.68
N GLY A 19 23.73 -17.20 -0.50
CA GLY A 19 24.18 -17.62 0.83
C GLY A 19 24.71 -16.46 1.66
N ASN A 20 25.53 -15.59 1.05
CA ASN A 20 26.10 -14.41 1.70
C ASN A 20 25.02 -13.39 2.05
N ALA A 21 24.11 -13.10 1.11
CA ALA A 21 23.03 -12.14 1.34
C ALA A 21 22.05 -12.62 2.44
N ILE A 22 21.70 -13.91 2.45
CA ILE A 22 20.83 -14.49 3.47
C ILE A 22 21.52 -14.47 4.84
N ALA A 23 22.81 -14.80 4.90
CA ALA A 23 23.57 -14.75 6.15
C ALA A 23 23.65 -13.32 6.71
N ASP A 24 23.87 -12.31 5.85
CA ASP A 24 23.88 -10.90 6.27
C ASP A 24 22.55 -10.47 6.90
N VAL A 25 21.42 -10.93 6.36
CA VAL A 25 20.08 -10.68 6.93
C VAL A 25 19.93 -11.43 8.26
N LEU A 26 20.16 -12.74 8.29
CA LEU A 26 19.92 -13.58 9.48
C LEU A 26 20.81 -13.19 10.66
N THR A 27 22.03 -12.70 10.41
CA THR A 27 22.97 -12.26 11.45
C THR A 27 22.74 -10.81 11.89
N GLY A 28 21.80 -10.09 11.26
CA GLY A 28 21.52 -8.69 11.58
C GLY A 28 22.53 -7.70 11.02
N LYS A 29 23.51 -8.14 10.22
CA LYS A 29 24.41 -7.25 9.47
C LYS A 29 23.64 -6.38 8.48
N TYR A 30 22.49 -6.86 8.00
CA TYR A 30 21.52 -6.08 7.25
C TYR A 30 20.11 -6.23 7.85
N ASN A 31 19.42 -5.11 8.07
CA ASN A 31 18.03 -5.09 8.48
C ASN A 31 17.12 -5.24 7.24
N PRO A 32 16.29 -6.29 7.13
CA PRO A 32 15.44 -6.50 5.96
C PRO A 32 14.47 -5.33 5.76
N SER A 33 14.37 -4.88 4.51
CA SER A 33 13.52 -3.74 4.13
C SER A 33 12.69 -3.99 2.87
N ALA A 34 12.68 -5.23 2.37
CA ALA A 34 11.96 -5.58 1.15
C ALA A 34 10.45 -5.70 1.42
N LYS A 35 9.65 -5.32 0.42
CA LYS A 35 8.18 -5.41 0.44
C LYS A 35 7.71 -6.28 -0.73
N LEU A 36 6.63 -7.03 -0.54
CA LEU A 36 6.09 -7.93 -1.56
C LEU A 36 5.50 -7.16 -2.75
N PRO A 37 5.92 -7.45 -3.99
CA PRO A 37 5.32 -6.85 -5.19
C PRO A 37 4.07 -7.61 -5.67
N MET A 38 3.67 -8.68 -4.98
CA MET A 38 2.52 -9.52 -5.32
C MET A 38 1.85 -10.00 -4.04
N THR A 39 0.52 -10.07 -4.07
CA THR A 39 -0.28 -10.65 -2.99
C THR A 39 -0.06 -12.15 -2.90
N PHE A 40 0.16 -12.67 -1.69
CA PHE A 40 0.29 -14.11 -1.45
C PHE A 40 -1.07 -14.65 -0.98
N PRO A 41 -1.71 -15.54 -1.74
CA PRO A 41 -2.97 -16.15 -1.32
C PRO A 41 -2.73 -17.16 -0.18
N ARG A 42 -3.78 -17.43 0.61
CA ARG A 42 -3.82 -18.49 1.61
C ARG A 42 -3.82 -19.87 0.96
N ASN A 43 -4.54 -20.00 -0.15
CA ASN A 43 -4.58 -21.22 -0.95
C ASN A 43 -4.87 -20.91 -2.43
N VAL A 44 -4.63 -21.88 -3.31
CA VAL A 44 -4.79 -21.73 -4.77
C VAL A 44 -6.23 -21.46 -5.20
N GLY A 45 -7.22 -21.85 -4.39
CA GLY A 45 -8.64 -21.62 -4.66
C GLY A 45 -9.04 -20.14 -4.62
N GLN A 46 -8.22 -19.28 -3.98
CA GLN A 46 -8.43 -17.83 -3.98
C GLN A 46 -7.94 -17.14 -5.27
N CYS A 47 -7.19 -17.83 -6.13
CA CYS A 47 -6.62 -17.21 -7.31
C CYS A 47 -7.69 -16.92 -8.38
N PRO A 48 -7.69 -15.71 -9.00
CA PRO A 48 -6.74 -14.61 -8.80
C PRO A 48 -7.07 -13.72 -7.58
N LEU A 49 -6.03 -13.32 -6.83
CA LEU A 49 -6.13 -12.39 -5.70
C LEU A 49 -5.10 -11.27 -5.85
N TYR A 50 -5.54 -10.01 -5.82
CA TYR A 50 -4.71 -8.82 -6.02
C TYR A 50 -5.33 -7.61 -5.32
N TYR A 51 -4.50 -6.67 -4.84
CA TYR A 51 -4.93 -5.55 -3.99
C TYR A 51 -5.80 -4.51 -4.71
N ASN A 52 -5.54 -4.25 -5.99
CA ASN A 52 -6.26 -3.28 -6.82
C ASN A 52 -7.50 -3.90 -7.49
N HIS A 53 -8.27 -4.66 -6.71
CA HIS A 53 -9.55 -5.23 -7.14
C HIS A 53 -10.67 -4.19 -7.08
N LYS A 54 -11.81 -4.48 -7.72
CA LYS A 54 -13.02 -3.67 -7.62
C LYS A 54 -13.78 -4.02 -6.35
N SER A 55 -14.58 -3.08 -5.82
CA SER A 55 -15.38 -3.28 -4.60
C SER A 55 -16.50 -4.34 -4.76
N THR A 56 -16.95 -4.57 -6.00
CA THR A 56 -18.20 -5.29 -6.35
C THR A 56 -19.46 -4.58 -5.84
N GLY A 57 -20.64 -5.07 -6.19
CA GLY A 57 -21.91 -4.54 -5.65
C GLY A 57 -22.21 -4.98 -4.21
N ARG A 58 -21.45 -5.95 -3.68
CA ARG A 58 -21.61 -6.49 -2.32
C ARG A 58 -20.23 -6.76 -1.71
N ALA A 59 -19.50 -5.68 -1.44
CA ALA A 59 -18.17 -5.75 -0.84
C ALA A 59 -18.16 -6.62 0.42
N TRP A 60 -17.05 -7.32 0.65
CA TRP A 60 -16.89 -8.16 1.82
C TRP A 60 -17.04 -7.35 3.11
N ALA A 61 -17.76 -7.93 4.06
CA ALA A 61 -17.89 -7.42 5.41
C ALA A 61 -17.87 -8.60 6.39
N PRO A 62 -17.24 -8.45 7.57
CA PRO A 62 -17.20 -9.52 8.56
C PRO A 62 -18.63 -9.86 9.03
N ASN A 63 -18.87 -11.14 9.31
CA ASN A 63 -20.15 -11.66 9.80
C ASN A 63 -21.36 -11.45 8.86
N ASN A 64 -21.14 -11.29 7.55
CA ASN A 64 -22.20 -11.20 6.54
C ASN A 64 -22.05 -12.30 5.48
N PRO A 65 -22.95 -13.30 5.40
CA PRO A 65 -22.86 -14.38 4.41
C PRO A 65 -23.28 -13.96 2.99
N TRP A 66 -23.88 -12.78 2.81
CA TRP A 66 -24.44 -12.32 1.54
C TRP A 66 -23.52 -11.36 0.77
N VAL A 67 -22.21 -11.46 1.00
CA VAL A 67 -21.17 -10.63 0.37
C VAL A 67 -20.33 -11.41 -0.64
N SER A 68 -19.52 -10.71 -1.43
CA SER A 68 -18.50 -11.35 -2.27
C SER A 68 -17.39 -11.91 -1.39
N GLY A 69 -17.39 -13.23 -1.19
CA GLY A 69 -16.39 -13.92 -0.39
C GLY A 69 -16.52 -15.45 -0.44
N TYR A 70 -15.81 -16.14 0.45
CA TYR A 70 -15.78 -17.59 0.54
C TYR A 70 -16.51 -18.11 1.79
N MET A 71 -16.98 -19.36 1.75
CA MET A 71 -17.66 -20.00 2.89
C MET A 71 -16.69 -20.72 3.84
N ASP A 72 -15.55 -21.14 3.30
CA ASP A 72 -14.59 -22.07 3.91
C ASP A 72 -13.22 -21.42 4.18
N GLU A 73 -13.03 -20.16 3.79
CA GLU A 73 -11.78 -19.41 3.96
C GLU A 73 -12.05 -17.89 4.06
N SER A 74 -11.10 -17.14 4.60
CA SER A 74 -11.12 -15.68 4.57
C SER A 74 -10.95 -15.13 3.14
N VAL A 75 -11.48 -13.94 2.86
CA VAL A 75 -11.14 -13.20 1.63
C VAL A 75 -9.77 -12.51 1.69
N LEU A 76 -9.24 -12.35 2.91
CA LEU A 76 -7.98 -11.66 3.14
C LEU A 76 -6.80 -12.53 2.70
N PRO A 77 -5.73 -11.93 2.16
CA PRO A 77 -4.54 -12.68 1.78
C PRO A 77 -3.82 -13.27 3.00
N ALA A 78 -2.85 -14.15 2.73
CA ALA A 78 -1.85 -14.50 3.74
C ALA A 78 -0.89 -13.33 3.95
N TYR A 79 -0.41 -12.73 2.85
CA TYR A 79 0.39 -11.50 2.87
C TYR A 79 -0.10 -10.54 1.79
N ALA A 80 -0.40 -9.30 2.18
CA ALA A 80 -0.89 -8.28 1.28
C ALA A 80 0.19 -7.75 0.33
N PHE A 81 -0.24 -7.03 -0.70
CA PHE A 81 0.70 -6.29 -1.55
C PHE A 81 1.44 -5.24 -0.70
N GLY A 82 2.73 -5.10 -0.93
CA GLY A 82 3.58 -4.19 -0.17
C GLY A 82 3.89 -4.67 1.25
N TYR A 83 3.49 -5.88 1.66
CA TYR A 83 3.83 -6.42 3.00
C TYR A 83 5.33 -6.75 3.10
N GLY A 84 5.91 -6.50 4.26
CA GLY A 84 7.28 -6.89 4.60
C GLY A 84 7.69 -6.31 5.95
N LEU A 85 8.32 -7.14 6.78
CA LEU A 85 8.73 -6.75 8.13
C LEU A 85 10.16 -6.19 8.15
N SER A 86 10.52 -5.57 9.28
CA SER A 86 11.86 -5.10 9.60
C SER A 86 12.24 -5.58 11.00
N TYR A 87 13.53 -5.56 11.33
CA TYR A 87 14.01 -5.77 12.71
C TYR A 87 13.73 -4.58 13.63
N THR A 88 13.27 -3.45 13.08
CA THR A 88 12.74 -2.32 13.83
C THR A 88 11.28 -2.06 13.48
N THR A 89 10.62 -1.18 14.22
CA THR A 89 9.24 -0.78 13.96
C THR A 89 9.17 0.67 13.51
N PHE A 90 8.22 0.98 12.64
CA PHE A 90 7.97 2.34 12.17
C PHE A 90 6.53 2.73 12.48
N ASP A 91 6.33 3.92 13.02
CA ASP A 91 5.02 4.56 13.07
C ASP A 91 4.91 5.56 11.92
N ILE A 92 3.82 5.45 11.16
CA ILE A 92 3.52 6.32 10.01
C ILE A 92 2.29 7.10 10.38
N ALA A 93 2.40 8.42 10.53
CA ALA A 93 1.30 9.29 10.90
C ALA A 93 0.20 9.33 9.83
N ALA A 94 -0.99 9.81 10.21
CA ALA A 94 -2.05 10.07 9.24
C ALA A 94 -1.56 11.11 8.22
N PRO A 95 -1.84 10.91 6.92
CA PRO A 95 -1.41 11.86 5.91
C PRO A 95 -2.15 13.20 6.05
N ALA A 96 -1.46 14.29 5.75
CA ALA A 96 -2.02 15.64 5.73
C ALA A 96 -1.95 16.23 4.32
N LEU A 97 -3.00 16.92 3.92
CA LEU A 97 -3.06 17.69 2.68
C LEU A 97 -2.97 19.19 2.97
N ILE A 98 -2.36 19.92 2.05
CA ILE A 98 -2.30 21.40 2.13
C ILE A 98 -3.64 22.07 1.82
N LYS A 99 -4.50 21.40 1.05
CA LYS A 99 -5.84 21.86 0.62
C LYS A 99 -6.77 20.65 0.56
N GLN A 100 -8.08 20.91 0.68
CA GLN A 100 -9.13 19.90 0.52
C GLN A 100 -9.83 19.95 -0.84
N GLN A 101 -9.56 20.98 -1.64
CA GLN A 101 -10.11 21.15 -2.98
C GLN A 101 -8.99 21.53 -3.94
N TYR A 102 -8.99 20.91 -5.11
CA TYR A 102 -8.02 21.15 -6.17
C TYR A 102 -8.73 21.34 -7.51
N LYS A 103 -8.18 22.20 -8.36
CA LYS A 103 -8.58 22.37 -9.75
C LYS A 103 -7.66 21.59 -10.67
N SER A 104 -8.16 21.21 -11.85
CA SER A 104 -7.35 20.63 -12.92
C SER A 104 -6.13 21.52 -13.25
N GLY A 105 -4.94 20.90 -13.26
CA GLY A 105 -3.63 21.55 -13.42
C GLY A 105 -2.92 21.92 -12.12
N GLU A 106 -3.58 21.83 -10.96
CA GLU A 106 -2.90 22.02 -9.67
C GLU A 106 -2.12 20.76 -9.24
N TYR A 107 -1.18 20.97 -8.30
CA TYR A 107 -0.47 19.91 -7.61
C TYR A 107 -1.12 19.61 -6.26
N ILE A 108 -1.34 18.32 -6.02
CA ILE A 108 -1.78 17.78 -4.73
C ILE A 108 -0.53 17.46 -3.94
N ILE A 109 -0.36 18.13 -2.81
CA ILE A 109 0.79 17.95 -1.92
C ILE A 109 0.30 17.26 -0.66
N LEU A 110 0.86 16.08 -0.40
CA LEU A 110 0.57 15.25 0.75
C LEU A 110 1.85 15.03 1.57
N THR A 111 1.76 15.17 2.88
CA THR A 111 2.86 14.87 3.81
C THR A 111 2.45 13.84 4.86
N THR A 112 3.41 13.05 5.33
CA THR A 112 3.26 12.21 6.51
C THR A 112 4.56 12.20 7.31
N MET A 113 4.46 12.08 8.64
CA MET A 113 5.62 11.88 9.51
C MET A 113 5.87 10.38 9.69
N VAL A 114 7.11 9.97 9.52
CA VAL A 114 7.54 8.58 9.75
C VAL A 114 8.56 8.59 10.88
N LYS A 115 8.32 7.77 11.90
CA LYS A 115 9.21 7.62 13.05
C LYS A 115 9.70 6.19 13.16
N ASN A 116 11.00 6.00 13.33
CA ASN A 116 11.52 4.71 13.79
C ASN A 116 11.30 4.61 15.32
N THR A 117 10.42 3.69 15.72
CA THR A 117 10.01 3.49 17.12
C THR A 117 10.72 2.31 17.78
N GLY A 118 11.50 1.53 17.02
CA GLY A 118 12.23 0.39 17.57
C GLY A 118 13.67 0.74 17.95
N SER A 119 14.50 -0.30 18.11
CA SER A 119 15.86 -0.21 18.66
C SER A 119 16.98 -0.33 17.61
N TYR A 120 16.64 -0.54 16.33
CA TYR A 120 17.61 -0.71 15.26
C TYR A 120 17.42 0.35 14.17
N SER A 121 18.50 0.79 13.55
CA SER A 121 18.38 1.53 12.29
C SER A 121 17.75 0.63 11.22
N GLY A 122 16.94 1.21 10.35
CA GLY A 122 16.25 0.44 9.33
C GLY A 122 15.73 1.31 8.20
N LYS A 123 15.41 0.64 7.09
CA LYS A 123 14.75 1.25 5.93
C LYS A 123 13.28 0.87 5.93
N GLU A 124 12.42 1.83 5.62
CA GLU A 124 10.98 1.62 5.47
C GLU A 124 10.51 2.17 4.14
N THR A 125 9.60 1.43 3.50
CA THR A 125 9.03 1.79 2.20
C THR A 125 7.61 2.29 2.41
N ILE A 126 7.46 3.61 2.32
CA ILE A 126 6.20 4.34 2.43
C ILE A 126 5.48 4.31 1.08
N GLN A 127 4.25 3.82 1.10
CA GLN A 127 3.44 3.57 -0.08
C GLN A 127 2.25 4.52 -0.07
N LEU A 128 2.02 5.19 -1.19
CA LEU A 128 0.88 6.07 -1.44
C LEU A 128 -0.08 5.39 -2.42
N TYR A 129 -1.34 5.28 -2.02
CA TYR A 129 -2.41 4.73 -2.83
C TYR A 129 -3.51 5.76 -3.07
N LEU A 130 -4.18 5.63 -4.20
CA LEU A 130 -5.32 6.42 -4.63
C LEU A 130 -6.58 5.56 -4.67
N GLN A 131 -7.71 6.16 -4.30
CA GLN A 131 -9.04 5.68 -4.65
C GLN A 131 -9.85 6.83 -5.22
N ASP A 132 -10.37 6.62 -6.43
CA ASP A 132 -11.43 7.42 -7.02
C ASP A 132 -12.79 6.86 -6.52
N VAL A 133 -13.50 7.64 -5.71
CA VAL A 133 -14.64 7.14 -4.92
C VAL A 133 -15.87 6.92 -5.79
N VAL A 134 -16.11 7.78 -6.77
CA VAL A 134 -17.24 7.73 -7.70
C VAL A 134 -16.79 8.20 -9.06
N SER A 135 -16.94 7.35 -10.08
CA SER A 135 -16.66 7.70 -11.47
C SER A 135 -17.50 6.89 -12.45
N SER A 136 -17.39 7.24 -13.73
CA SER A 136 -18.16 6.64 -14.83
C SER A 136 -17.94 5.13 -15.01
N LEU A 137 -16.81 4.61 -14.53
CA LEU A 137 -16.50 3.18 -14.46
C LEU A 137 -16.15 2.79 -13.03
N THR A 138 -16.46 1.56 -12.62
CA THR A 138 -16.00 1.08 -11.31
C THR A 138 -14.47 1.13 -11.24
N ARG A 139 -13.91 1.84 -10.26
CA ARG A 139 -12.47 1.96 -10.04
C ARG A 139 -12.00 0.96 -8.97
N PRO A 140 -10.69 0.64 -8.93
CA PRO A 140 -10.16 -0.20 -7.87
C PRO A 140 -10.33 0.43 -6.49
N VAL A 141 -10.34 -0.40 -5.46
CA VAL A 141 -10.40 0.07 -4.07
C VAL A 141 -9.11 0.80 -3.65
N LEU A 142 -7.98 0.46 -4.28
CA LEU A 142 -6.67 1.07 -4.10
C LEU A 142 -5.87 0.96 -5.42
N GLU A 143 -5.15 2.01 -5.79
CA GLU A 143 -4.16 2.02 -6.87
C GLU A 143 -2.87 2.67 -6.35
N LEU A 144 -1.75 1.96 -6.40
CA LEU A 144 -0.46 2.53 -5.98
C LEU A 144 -0.06 3.66 -6.93
N CYS A 145 0.12 4.87 -6.40
CA CYS A 145 0.51 6.06 -7.16
C CYS A 145 1.82 6.70 -6.69
N GLY A 146 2.43 6.20 -5.60
CA GLY A 146 3.74 6.69 -5.17
C GLY A 146 4.45 5.76 -4.20
N ILE A 147 5.77 5.74 -4.26
CA ILE A 147 6.63 5.04 -3.28
C ILE A 147 7.76 5.98 -2.88
N LYS A 148 8.06 6.02 -1.57
CA LYS A 148 9.29 6.61 -1.04
C LYS A 148 9.93 5.68 -0.02
N GLN A 149 11.25 5.62 0.00
CA GLN A 149 11.99 4.89 1.02
C GLN A 149 12.73 5.89 1.90
N VAL A 150 12.66 5.66 3.21
CA VAL A 150 13.40 6.41 4.23
C VAL A 150 14.32 5.46 4.97
N GLU A 151 15.43 5.97 5.50
CA GLU A 151 16.34 5.25 6.37
C GLU A 151 16.47 6.05 7.66
N LEU A 152 16.10 5.46 8.79
CA LEU A 152 15.97 6.16 10.06
C LEU A 152 16.73 5.43 11.16
N ALA A 153 17.50 6.17 11.95
CA ALA A 153 18.06 5.71 13.21
C ALA A 153 16.97 5.54 14.28
N PRO A 154 17.20 4.78 15.37
CA PRO A 154 16.24 4.65 16.46
C PRO A 154 15.79 6.01 17.02
N GLY A 155 14.48 6.23 17.05
CA GLY A 155 13.87 7.48 17.54
C GLY A 155 13.82 8.62 16.54
N GLU A 156 14.48 8.51 15.39
CA GLU A 156 14.48 9.53 14.33
C GLU A 156 13.10 9.67 13.69
N ILE A 157 12.78 10.89 13.25
CA ILE A 157 11.53 11.25 12.58
C ILE A 157 11.86 11.99 11.29
N GLU A 158 11.25 11.58 10.19
CA GLU A 158 11.36 12.24 8.89
C GLU A 158 9.97 12.59 8.32
N GLU A 159 9.85 13.78 7.72
CA GLU A 159 8.67 14.16 6.95
C GLU A 159 8.79 13.65 5.50
N VAL A 160 7.88 12.77 5.11
CA VAL A 160 7.79 12.25 3.75
C VAL A 160 6.74 13.03 2.97
N LYS A 161 7.17 13.67 1.88
CA LYS A 161 6.33 14.47 1.00
C LYS A 161 6.07 13.77 -0.34
N PHE A 162 4.81 13.65 -0.73
CA PHE A 162 4.38 13.26 -2.08
C PHE A 162 3.79 14.47 -2.82
N ILE A 163 4.05 14.53 -4.12
CA ILE A 163 3.52 15.56 -5.01
C ILE A 163 2.89 14.82 -6.18
N LEU A 164 1.58 14.96 -6.34
CA LEU A 164 0.82 14.41 -7.45
C LEU A 164 0.30 15.54 -8.31
N SER A 165 0.37 15.38 -9.62
CA SER A 165 -0.42 16.15 -10.57
C SER A 165 -1.86 15.63 -10.60
N THR A 166 -2.79 16.48 -10.98
CA THR A 166 -4.20 16.07 -11.22
C THR A 166 -4.35 15.10 -12.41
N GLU A 167 -3.34 14.99 -13.28
CA GLU A 167 -3.33 14.00 -14.38
C GLU A 167 -3.09 12.58 -13.88
N GLU A 168 -2.35 12.40 -12.78
CA GLU A 168 -2.12 11.08 -12.14
C GLU A 168 -3.37 10.48 -11.51
N LEU A 169 -4.45 11.26 -11.39
CA LEU A 169 -5.77 10.78 -10.96
C LEU A 169 -6.55 10.11 -12.11
N GLY A 170 -6.10 10.29 -13.35
CA GLY A 170 -6.83 9.91 -14.54
C GLY A 170 -6.87 8.41 -14.80
N PHE A 171 -7.84 8.00 -15.61
CA PHE A 171 -8.04 6.62 -16.03
C PHE A 171 -8.61 6.52 -17.44
N PHE A 172 -8.55 5.33 -18.02
CA PHE A 172 -9.20 5.05 -19.30
C PHE A 172 -10.68 4.77 -19.11
N ASN A 173 -11.53 5.63 -19.66
CA ASN A 173 -12.98 5.47 -19.63
C ASN A 173 -13.48 4.43 -20.65
N ALA A 174 -14.80 4.27 -20.77
CA ALA A 174 -15.43 3.29 -21.68
C ALA A 174 -15.09 3.53 -23.16
N GLU A 175 -14.84 4.78 -23.55
CA GLU A 175 -14.41 5.17 -24.90
C GLU A 175 -12.89 5.04 -25.10
N LYS A 176 -12.16 4.46 -24.14
CA LYS A 176 -10.69 4.32 -24.14
C LYS A 176 -9.95 5.66 -24.18
N LYS A 177 -10.57 6.72 -23.67
CA LYS A 177 -9.92 8.02 -23.49
C LYS A 177 -9.37 8.11 -22.08
N PHE A 178 -8.13 8.59 -21.97
CA PHE A 178 -7.56 8.93 -20.68
C PHE A 178 -8.19 10.24 -20.20
N VAL A 179 -8.93 10.18 -19.10
CA VAL A 179 -9.69 11.30 -18.54
C VAL A 179 -9.47 11.36 -17.04
N THR A 180 -9.55 12.56 -16.48
CA THR A 180 -9.69 12.78 -15.04
C THR A 180 -11.06 13.37 -14.78
N GLU A 181 -11.87 12.69 -14.00
CA GLU A 181 -13.23 13.12 -13.66
C GLU A 181 -13.22 13.92 -12.33
N PRO A 182 -13.96 15.04 -12.23
CA PRO A 182 -14.14 15.74 -10.95
C PRO A 182 -14.91 14.86 -9.96
N GLY A 183 -14.62 14.99 -8.67
CA GLY A 183 -15.23 14.17 -7.63
C GLY A 183 -14.37 14.01 -6.38
N GLU A 184 -14.83 13.14 -5.47
CA GLU A 184 -14.09 12.80 -4.26
C GLU A 184 -13.00 11.76 -4.56
N PHE A 185 -11.79 12.05 -4.09
CA PHE A 185 -10.66 11.14 -4.09
C PHE A 185 -10.18 10.89 -2.67
N LYS A 186 -9.69 9.68 -2.43
CA LYS A 186 -9.00 9.32 -1.18
C LYS A 186 -7.55 8.98 -1.46
N LEU A 187 -6.65 9.51 -0.65
CA LEU A 187 -5.25 9.14 -0.61
C LEU A 187 -4.98 8.37 0.66
N PHE A 188 -4.26 7.26 0.51
CA PHE A 188 -3.91 6.37 1.60
C PHE A 188 -2.39 6.26 1.70
N VAL A 189 -1.87 6.33 2.91
CA VAL A 189 -0.44 6.18 3.18
C VAL A 189 -0.20 5.14 4.26
N GLY A 190 0.80 4.30 4.04
CA GLY A 190 1.25 3.30 4.99
C GLY A 190 2.40 2.46 4.44
N ASN A 191 2.62 1.28 5.03
CA ASN A 191 3.74 0.40 4.68
C ASN A 191 3.33 -0.93 4.01
N SER A 192 2.04 -1.13 3.75
CA SER A 192 1.47 -2.23 2.97
C SER A 192 0.03 -1.87 2.57
N SER A 193 -0.56 -2.56 1.59
CA SER A 193 -1.92 -2.26 1.10
C SER A 193 -3.03 -2.54 2.12
N ASP A 194 -2.72 -3.20 3.24
CA ASP A 194 -3.64 -3.54 4.34
C ASP A 194 -3.35 -2.77 5.64
N ASN A 195 -2.31 -1.94 5.68
CA ASN A 195 -1.98 -1.08 6.82
C ASN A 195 -1.83 0.36 6.36
N LEU A 196 -2.96 1.08 6.31
CA LEU A 196 -3.08 2.39 5.69
C LEU A 196 -3.85 3.38 6.57
N LYS A 197 -3.46 4.65 6.50
CA LYS A 197 -4.22 5.81 7.01
C LYS A 197 -4.64 6.67 5.83
N ALA A 198 -5.84 7.25 5.87
CA ALA A 198 -6.44 7.91 4.72
C ALA A 198 -6.72 9.41 4.95
N VAL A 199 -6.79 10.16 3.86
CA VAL A 199 -7.29 11.53 3.79
C VAL A 199 -8.09 11.70 2.48
N SER A 200 -9.22 12.39 2.53
CA SER A 200 -10.04 12.71 1.35
C SER A 200 -9.74 14.11 0.84
N PHE A 201 -9.93 14.34 -0.47
CA PHE A 201 -10.05 15.67 -1.08
C PHE A 201 -11.02 15.62 -2.25
N GLU A 202 -11.39 16.79 -2.76
CA GLU A 202 -12.29 16.93 -3.90
C GLU A 202 -11.57 17.58 -5.09
N LEU A 203 -11.68 16.98 -6.27
CA LEU A 203 -11.29 17.60 -7.53
C LEU A 203 -12.51 18.32 -8.10
N ILE A 204 -12.43 19.64 -8.21
CA ILE A 204 -13.51 20.48 -8.73
C ILE A 204 -13.27 20.83 -10.20
N GLU A 205 -14.37 21.09 -10.92
CA GLU A 205 -14.30 21.67 -12.26
C GLU A 205 -13.57 23.02 -12.24
N LYS A 206 -13.03 23.41 -13.40
CA LYS A 206 -12.27 24.67 -13.54
C LYS A 206 -13.12 25.90 -13.23
#